data_AF-A0A4R9PIW0-F1
#
_entry.id   AF-A0A4R9PIW0-F1
#
_cell.length_a   1.000
_cell.length_b   1.000
_cell.length_c   1.000
_cell.angle_alpha   90.00
_cell.angle_beta   90.00
_cell.angle_gamma   90.00
#
_symmetry.space_group_name_H-M   'P 1'
#
loop_
_entity.id
_entity.type
_entity.pdbx_description
1 polymer ?
#
loop_
_entity_poly.entity_id
_entity_poly.type
_entity_poly.pdbx_seq_one_letter_code
_entity_poly.pdbx_strand_id
1 'polypeptide(L)'
;HRLAERLDHQDIGSDLIRQTFKAMLADDPEWSTTVRVDIQAYYDRDPACDRFIMPVLYFKGFHAIQTHRLAHWLWNQGRRDFALYLQSRSSSVFQTDINPAARIGT
;
A
#
# COMPACT_ATOMS: atom_id res chain seq x y z
N HIS A 1 19.01 -16.16 19.25
CA HIS A 1 19.54 -16.62 17.96
C HIS A 1 18.49 -16.68 16.85
N ARG A 2 17.53 -17.63 16.81
CA ARG A 2 16.59 -17.80 15.65
C ARG A 2 15.61 -16.66 15.32
N LEU A 3 15.36 -15.74 16.25
CA LEU A 3 14.49 -14.56 16.10
C LEU A 3 15.29 -13.27 15.85
N ALA A 4 16.60 -13.26 16.13
CA ALA A 4 17.46 -12.09 16.00
C ALA A 4 17.82 -11.82 14.52
N GLU A 5 17.91 -12.87 13.71
CA GLU A 5 18.08 -12.82 12.24
C GLU A 5 16.75 -12.51 11.50
N ARG A 6 15.59 -12.69 12.15
CA ARG A 6 14.27 -12.33 11.60
C ARG A 6 14.07 -10.80 11.49
N LEU A 7 15.01 -10.03 12.04
CA LEU A 7 14.95 -8.60 12.30
C LEU A 7 16.04 -7.80 11.58
N ASP A 8 17.03 -8.46 10.95
CA ASP A 8 17.99 -7.74 10.11
C ASP A 8 17.38 -7.58 8.72
N HIS A 9 16.81 -6.42 8.49
CA HIS A 9 16.23 -6.07 7.20
C HIS A 9 16.93 -4.83 6.69
N GLN A 10 17.77 -4.99 5.65
CA GLN A 10 18.05 -3.88 4.76
C GLN A 10 16.73 -3.56 4.07
N ASP A 11 16.01 -2.62 4.68
CA ASP A 11 14.75 -2.09 4.19
C ASP A 11 14.91 -1.84 2.69
N ILE A 12 14.03 -2.46 1.90
CA ILE A 12 13.89 -2.10 0.50
C ILE A 12 13.80 -0.58 0.45
N GLY A 13 14.78 0.02 -0.23
CA GLY A 13 14.89 1.47 -0.27
C GLY A 13 13.59 2.10 -0.74
N SER A 14 13.21 3.22 -0.14
CA SER A 14 12.03 4.00 -0.53
C SER A 14 12.02 4.31 -2.04
N ASP A 15 13.20 4.40 -2.66
CA ASP A 15 13.35 4.53 -4.11
C ASP A 15 12.79 3.35 -4.91
N LEU A 16 12.99 2.10 -4.47
CA LEU A 16 12.43 0.94 -5.18
C LEU A 16 10.91 0.93 -5.07
N ILE A 17 10.36 1.22 -3.89
CA ILE A 17 8.92 1.34 -3.70
C ILE A 17 8.36 2.45 -4.59
N ARG A 18 9.01 3.62 -4.63
CA ARG A 18 8.62 4.74 -5.49
C ARG A 18 8.66 4.38 -6.97
N GLN A 19 9.73 3.72 -7.42
CA GLN A 19 9.84 3.25 -8.80
C GLN A 19 8.74 2.23 -9.14
N THR A 20 8.36 1.40 -8.18
CA THR A 20 7.31 0.39 -8.37
C THR A 20 5.93 1.04 -8.48
N PHE A 21 5.62 2.06 -7.67
CA PHE A 21 4.41 2.86 -7.86
C PHE A 21 4.39 3.55 -9.23
N LYS A 22 5.53 4.07 -9.70
CA LYS A 22 5.63 4.64 -11.05
C LYS A 22 5.38 3.61 -12.14
N ALA A 23 5.92 2.40 -12.00
CA ALA A 23 5.70 1.31 -12.93
C ALA A 23 4.23 0.88 -12.96
N MET A 24 3.60 0.75 -11.78
CA MET A 24 2.17 0.46 -11.68
C MET A 24 1.32 1.54 -12.34
N LEU A 25 1.61 2.82 -12.09
CA LEU A 25 0.87 3.92 -12.73
C LEU A 25 1.06 3.95 -14.26
N ALA A 26 2.21 3.53 -14.77
CA ALA A 26 2.45 3.44 -16.21
C ALA A 26 1.70 2.26 -16.86
N ASP A 27 1.56 1.14 -16.13
CA ASP A 27 0.82 -0.06 -16.55
C ASP A 27 -0.71 0.13 -16.43
N ASP A 28 -1.16 0.79 -15.36
CA ASP A 28 -2.56 1.12 -15.06
C ASP A 28 -2.72 2.62 -14.73
N PRO A 29 -2.95 3.48 -15.75
CA PRO A 29 -3.20 4.90 -15.55
C PRO A 29 -4.48 5.22 -14.77
N GLU A 30 -5.47 4.30 -14.80
CA GLU A 30 -6.75 4.47 -14.09
C GLU A 30 -6.59 4.38 -12.57
N TRP A 31 -5.50 3.76 -12.09
CA TRP A 31 -5.16 3.73 -10.66
C TRP A 31 -5.15 5.13 -10.03
N SER A 32 -4.77 6.18 -10.78
CA SER A 32 -4.81 7.56 -10.26
C SER A 32 -6.23 8.00 -9.88
N THR A 33 -7.25 7.50 -10.59
CA THR A 33 -8.67 7.75 -10.28
C THR A 33 -9.08 6.97 -9.05
N THR A 34 -8.67 5.70 -8.92
CA THR A 34 -8.89 4.89 -7.71
C THR A 34 -8.36 5.59 -6.46
N VAL A 35 -7.14 6.14 -6.51
CA VAL A 35 -6.56 6.90 -5.38
C VAL A 35 -7.42 8.12 -5.03
N ARG A 36 -7.91 8.85 -6.03
CA ARG A 36 -8.79 10.02 -5.80
C ARG A 36 -10.13 9.60 -5.17
N VAL A 37 -10.71 8.49 -5.59
CA VAL A 37 -11.93 7.93 -5.01
C VAL A 37 -11.70 7.50 -3.55
N ASP A 38 -10.57 6.83 -3.27
CA ASP A 38 -10.20 6.46 -1.90
C ASP A 38 -10.08 7.71 -1.00
N ILE A 39 -9.43 8.78 -1.49
CA ILE A 39 -9.30 10.07 -0.77
C ILE A 39 -10.67 10.70 -0.51
N GLN A 40 -11.52 10.77 -1.53
CA GLN A 40 -12.87 11.33 -1.43
C GLN A 40 -13.72 10.55 -0.42
N ALA A 41 -13.61 9.22 -0.40
CA ALA A 41 -14.35 8.38 0.53
C ALA A 41 -13.98 8.68 2.00
N TYR A 42 -12.72 8.99 2.30
CA TYR A 42 -12.34 9.43 3.65
C TYR A 42 -12.91 10.81 3.98
N TYR A 43 -12.81 11.76 3.04
CA TYR A 43 -13.36 13.11 3.21
C TYR A 43 -14.87 13.11 3.45
N ASP A 44 -15.62 12.28 2.72
CA ASP A 44 -17.08 12.25 2.80
C ASP A 44 -17.61 11.51 4.04
N ARG A 45 -16.85 10.52 4.54
CA ARG A 45 -17.35 9.57 5.56
C ARG A 45 -16.76 9.82 6.95
N ASP A 46 -15.61 10.47 7.04
CA ASP A 46 -14.95 10.77 8.33
C ASP A 46 -15.15 12.24 8.71
N PRO A 47 -15.96 12.55 9.74
CA PRO A 47 -16.18 13.92 10.20
C PRO A 47 -14.90 14.66 10.63
N ALA A 48 -13.83 13.92 10.95
CA ALA A 48 -12.53 14.49 11.32
C ALA A 48 -11.62 14.78 10.12
N CYS A 49 -12.00 14.35 8.91
CA CYS A 49 -11.23 14.55 7.68
C CYS A 49 -11.69 15.81 6.94
N ASP A 50 -11.21 16.98 7.36
CA ASP A 50 -11.63 18.28 6.80
C ASP A 50 -10.84 18.70 5.54
N ARG A 51 -9.80 17.95 5.15
CA ARG A 51 -8.95 18.24 4.00
C ARG A 51 -8.53 16.97 3.26
N PHE A 52 -8.58 16.98 1.93
CA PHE A 52 -8.18 15.87 1.07
C PHE A 52 -6.74 15.37 1.24
N ILE A 53 -5.85 16.18 1.80
CA ILE A 53 -4.46 15.78 2.04
C ILE A 53 -4.30 14.94 3.32
N MET A 54 -5.27 14.98 4.25
CA MET A 54 -5.18 14.28 5.53
C MET A 54 -5.03 12.76 5.38
N PRO A 55 -5.79 12.06 4.52
CA PRO A 55 -5.61 10.62 4.33
C PRO A 55 -4.20 10.26 3.88
N VAL A 56 -3.64 11.07 2.97
CA VAL A 56 -2.31 10.88 2.41
C VAL A 56 -1.21 11.10 3.45
N LEU A 57 -1.41 11.99 4.43
CA LEU A 57 -0.39 12.30 5.44
C LEU A 57 -0.51 11.45 6.71
N TYR A 58 -1.72 11.18 7.18
CA TYR A 58 -1.95 10.78 8.56
C TYR A 58 -2.71 9.46 8.72
N PHE A 59 -3.43 8.99 7.71
CA PHE A 59 -4.33 7.85 7.88
C PHE A 59 -3.65 6.54 7.51
N LYS A 60 -3.20 5.79 8.54
CA LYS A 60 -2.58 4.47 8.35
C LYS A 60 -3.47 3.49 7.58
N GLY A 61 -4.80 3.60 7.70
CA GLY A 61 -5.75 2.78 6.93
C GLY A 61 -5.70 3.08 5.43
N PHE A 62 -5.60 4.36 5.07
CA PHE A 62 -5.40 4.78 3.68
C PHE A 62 -4.05 4.26 3.16
N HIS A 63 -2.96 4.43 3.93
CA HIS A 63 -1.65 3.91 3.55
C HIS A 63 -1.62 2.38 3.38
N ALA A 64 -2.32 1.65 4.25
CA ALA A 64 -2.44 0.20 4.16
C ALA A 64 -3.19 -0.23 2.88
N ILE A 65 -4.27 0.45 2.52
CA ILE A 65 -5.01 0.19 1.27
C ILE A 65 -4.10 0.44 0.06
N GLN A 66 -3.40 1.57 0.00
CA GLN A 66 -2.49 1.85 -1.12
C GLN A 66 -1.33 0.85 -1.21
N THR A 67 -0.81 0.41 -0.06
CA THR A 67 0.22 -0.64 0.00
C THR A 67 -0.32 -1.98 -0.49
N HIS A 68 -1.54 -2.35 -0.10
CA HIS A 68 -2.19 -3.55 -0.60
C HIS A 68 -2.44 -3.48 -2.10
N ARG A 69 -2.92 -2.35 -2.65
CA ARG A 69 -3.13 -2.21 -4.10
C ARG A 69 -1.82 -2.42 -4.89
N LEU A 70 -0.71 -1.85 -4.41
CA LEU A 70 0.62 -2.11 -4.99
C LEU A 70 1.03 -3.59 -4.87
N ALA A 71 0.82 -4.21 -3.71
CA ALA A 71 1.12 -5.62 -3.49
C ALA A 71 0.25 -6.53 -4.38
N HIS A 72 -1.02 -6.19 -4.58
CA HIS A 72 -1.95 -6.90 -5.45
C HIS A 72 -1.52 -6.83 -6.92
N TRP A 73 -1.15 -5.63 -7.37
CA TRP A 73 -0.59 -5.47 -8.72
C TRP A 73 0.68 -6.31 -8.90
N LEU A 74 1.64 -6.23 -7.96
CA LEU A 74 2.85 -7.06 -7.99
C LEU A 74 2.54 -8.57 -8.00
N TRP A 75 1.55 -9.00 -7.23
CA TRP A 75 1.10 -10.39 -7.19
C TRP A 75 0.63 -10.87 -8.56
N ASN A 76 -0.16 -10.06 -9.26
CA ASN A 76 -0.68 -10.37 -10.59
C ASN A 76 0.42 -10.32 -11.67
N GLN A 77 1.45 -9.48 -11.48
CA GLN A 77 2.65 -9.44 -12.33
C GLN A 77 3.65 -10.58 -12.03
N GLY A 78 3.30 -11.54 -11.17
CA GLY A 78 4.17 -12.66 -10.79
C GLY A 78 5.30 -12.32 -9.81
N ARG A 79 5.41 -11.06 -9.38
CA ARG A 79 6.44 -10.57 -8.43
C ARG A 79 6.03 -10.83 -6.96
N ARG A 80 5.73 -12.10 -6.65
CA ARG A 80 5.08 -12.53 -5.40
C ARG A 80 5.90 -12.23 -4.14
N ASP A 81 7.21 -12.40 -4.18
CA ASP A 81 8.05 -12.15 -3.00
C ASP A 81 7.98 -10.69 -2.54
N PHE A 82 7.97 -9.76 -3.51
CA PHE A 82 7.85 -8.34 -3.20
C PHE A 82 6.43 -7.98 -2.72
N ALA A 83 5.40 -8.62 -3.28
CA ALA A 83 4.03 -8.48 -2.78
C ALA A 83 3.89 -8.94 -1.32
N LEU A 84 4.45 -10.11 -0.97
CA LEU A 84 4.44 -10.64 0.40
C LEU A 84 5.29 -9.80 1.35
N TYR A 85 6.41 -9.25 0.87
CA TYR A 85 7.19 -8.27 1.62
C TYR A 85 6.34 -7.05 1.97
N LEU A 86 5.66 -6.44 0.99
CA LEU A 86 4.81 -5.27 1.22
C LEU A 86 3.64 -5.58 2.17
N GLN A 87 3.04 -6.77 2.07
CA GLN A 87 2.05 -7.25 3.05
C GLN A 87 2.66 -7.30 4.47
N SER A 88 3.83 -7.92 4.64
CA SER A 88 4.50 -8.02 5.93
C SER A 88 4.87 -6.65 6.51
N ARG A 89 5.32 -5.71 5.66
CA ARG A 89 5.58 -4.32 6.05
C ARG A 89 4.32 -3.57 6.42
N SER A 90 3.23 -3.73 5.66
CA SER A 90 1.93 -3.15 6.01
C SER A 90 1.43 -3.66 7.36
N SER A 91 1.57 -4.96 7.62
CA SER A 91 1.22 -5.58 8.91
C SER A 91 2.05 -5.00 10.05
N SER A 92 3.36 -4.79 9.84
CA SER A 92 4.26 -4.26 10.86
C SER A 92 4.09 -2.75 11.12
N VAL A 93 3.89 -1.94 10.07
CA VAL A 93 3.84 -0.47 10.17
C VAL A 93 2.42 0.06 10.40
N PHE A 94 1.44 -0.48 9.66
CA PHE A 94 0.05 -0.02 9.69
C PHE A 94 -0.88 -0.94 10.48
N GLN A 95 -0.35 -2.04 11.05
CA GLN A 95 -1.14 -3.04 11.80
C GLN A 95 -2.28 -3.63 10.96
N THR A 96 -2.07 -3.69 9.65
CA THR A 96 -3.08 -4.11 8.67
C THR A 96 -2.47 -5.17 7.76
N ASP A 97 -2.99 -6.38 7.86
CA ASP A 97 -2.53 -7.56 7.12
C ASP A 97 -3.60 -7.95 6.08
N ILE A 98 -3.35 -7.59 4.82
CA ILE A 98 -4.24 -7.89 3.70
C ILE A 98 -3.47 -8.76 2.71
N ASN A 99 -3.95 -9.99 2.51
CA ASN A 99 -3.37 -10.92 1.55
C ASN A 99 -3.29 -10.27 0.16
N PRO A 100 -2.12 -10.22 -0.51
CA PRO A 100 -1.98 -9.63 -1.83
C PRO A 100 -2.90 -10.23 -2.90
N ALA A 101 -3.35 -11.49 -2.76
CA ALA A 101 -4.29 -12.11 -3.68
C ALA A 101 -5.75 -11.67 -3.45
N ALA A 102 -6.05 -11.00 -2.33
CA ALA A 102 -7.38 -10.49 -2.04
C ALA A 102 -7.76 -9.41 -3.05
N ARG A 103 -9.03 -9.39 -3.45
CA ARG A 103 -9.60 -8.35 -4.31
C ARG A 103 -10.33 -7.35 -3.44
N ILE A 104 -9.76 -6.16 -3.31
CA ILE A 104 -10.44 -5.01 -2.69
C ILE A 104 -10.99 -4.14 -3.81
N GLY A 105 -12.25 -3.74 -3.67
CA GLY A 105 -12.95 -2.94 -4.66
C GLY A 105 -12.33 -1.56 -4.89
N THR A 106 -13.03 -0.80 -5.71
CA THR A 106 -12.90 0.64 -5.89
C THR A 106 -14.15 1.31 -5.35
#